data_AF-A0A4S8LXX9-F1
#
_entry.id   AF-A0A4S8LXX9-F1
#
_cell.length_a   1.000
_cell.length_b   1.000
_cell.length_c   1.000
_cell.angle_alpha   90.00
_cell.angle_beta   90.00
_cell.angle_gamma   90.00
#
_symmetry.space_group_name_H-M   'P 1'
#
loop_
_entity.id
_entity.type
_entity.pdbx_description
1 polymer ?
#
loop_
_entity_poly.entity_id
_entity_poly.type
_entity_poly.pdbx_seq_one_letter_code
_entity_poly.pdbx_strand_id
1 'polypeptide(L)'
;YIRYHRLLKNANASYDGLIDHLVQKHSESLQALHLFNGFIKKKTFVTMCRGLPHLRELTFAGNWSIMWVFNRYISHMEWLRQVEIEIRNLSRRERLLRTPSETEAIEFMKGCPCLALLKINKVVYEKDVSFSETGEPTYRVVVHEPSSRSRR
;
A
#
# COMPACT_ATOMS: atom_id res chain seq x y z
N TYR A 1 -13.19 17.35 2.18
CA TYR A 1 -13.48 15.96 1.77
C TYR A 1 -13.93 15.94 0.32
N ILE A 2 -13.06 15.59 -0.63
CA ILE A 2 -13.46 15.40 -2.02
C ILE A 2 -13.58 13.89 -2.26
N ARG A 3 -14.81 13.38 -2.33
CA ARG A 3 -15.10 11.98 -2.69
C ARG A 3 -15.28 11.89 -4.21
N TYR A 4 -14.27 11.42 -4.92
CA TYR A 4 -14.42 10.97 -6.30
C TYR A 4 -15.08 9.59 -6.32
N HIS A 5 -16.40 9.54 -6.13
CA HIS A 5 -17.18 8.34 -6.42
C HIS A 5 -17.79 8.42 -7.82
N ARG A 6 -17.60 7.32 -8.54
CA ARG A 6 -18.35 6.82 -9.70
C ARG A 6 -17.91 7.28 -11.10
N LEU A 7 -17.70 6.22 -11.90
CA LEU A 7 -17.78 6.12 -13.36
C LEU A 7 -16.55 6.55 -14.16
N LEU A 8 -15.58 5.64 -14.31
CA LEU A 8 -14.99 5.33 -15.61
C LEU A 8 -14.58 3.85 -15.64
N LYS A 9 -15.43 3.01 -16.24
CA LYS A 9 -15.03 1.68 -16.69
C LYS A 9 -14.08 1.86 -17.88
N ASN A 10 -12.90 1.26 -17.82
CA ASN A 10 -12.04 0.92 -18.96
C ASN A 10 -11.49 2.08 -19.79
N ALA A 11 -10.78 3.01 -19.16
CA ALA A 11 -9.69 3.71 -19.83
C ALA A 11 -8.43 3.50 -18.98
N ASN A 12 -7.28 3.28 -19.62
CA ASN A 12 -5.97 3.27 -18.98
C ASN A 12 -5.63 4.67 -18.44
N ALA A 13 -6.39 5.16 -17.45
CA ALA A 13 -6.19 6.45 -16.84
C ALA A 13 -4.86 6.40 -16.09
N SER A 14 -3.82 6.94 -16.71
CA SER A 14 -2.54 7.17 -16.05
C SER A 14 -2.76 8.28 -15.04
N TYR A 15 -2.48 8.01 -13.77
CA TYR A 15 -2.60 9.02 -12.71
C TYR A 15 -1.41 9.98 -12.66
N ASP A 16 -0.44 9.88 -13.57
CA ASP A 16 0.80 10.68 -13.54
C ASP A 16 0.51 12.18 -13.39
N GLY A 17 -0.33 12.76 -14.25
CA GLY A 17 -0.67 14.19 -14.16
C GLY A 17 -1.48 14.56 -12.91
N LEU A 18 -2.32 13.65 -12.40
CA LEU A 18 -3.02 13.85 -11.13
C LEU A 18 -2.04 13.86 -9.97
N ILE A 19 -1.10 12.92 -9.93
CA ILE A 19 -0.09 12.85 -8.88
C ILE A 19 0.81 14.08 -8.92
N ASP A 20 1.28 14.50 -10.08
CA ASP A 20 2.09 15.71 -10.21
C ASP A 20 1.34 16.94 -9.69
N HIS A 21 0.05 17.07 -10.03
CA HIS A 21 -0.81 18.14 -9.49
C HIS A 21 -0.97 18.06 -7.97
N LEU A 22 -1.24 16.87 -7.41
CA LEU A 22 -1.41 16.67 -5.98
C LEU A 22 -0.11 16.98 -5.21
N VAL A 23 1.04 16.57 -5.75
CA VAL A 23 2.35 16.91 -5.18
C VAL A 23 2.57 18.41 -5.21
N GLN A 24 2.24 19.09 -6.31
CA GLN A 24 2.44 20.54 -6.42
C GLN A 24 1.52 21.37 -5.52
N LYS A 25 0.29 20.91 -5.27
CA LYS A 25 -0.75 21.72 -4.60
C LYS A 25 -1.08 21.26 -3.19
N HIS A 26 -0.81 20.01 -2.85
CA HIS A 26 -1.29 19.38 -1.64
C HIS A 26 -0.23 18.53 -0.91
N SER A 27 1.06 18.67 -1.25
CA SER A 27 2.18 17.96 -0.61
C SER A 27 2.13 17.97 0.92
N GLU A 28 1.81 19.11 1.50
CA GLU A 28 1.84 19.33 2.95
C GLU A 28 0.53 18.97 3.66
N SER A 29 -0.57 18.88 2.92
CA SER A 29 -1.92 18.75 3.51
C SER A 29 -2.62 17.41 3.23
N LEU A 30 -2.19 16.68 2.21
CA LEU A 30 -2.91 15.49 1.75
C LEU A 30 -2.65 14.30 2.69
N GLN A 31 -3.67 13.89 3.44
CA GLN A 31 -3.58 12.79 4.40
C GLN A 31 -4.10 11.45 3.86
N ALA A 32 -5.00 11.46 2.88
CA ALA A 32 -5.61 10.24 2.36
C ALA A 32 -5.71 10.29 0.83
N LEU A 33 -5.33 9.20 0.17
CA LEU A 33 -5.36 9.08 -1.28
C LEU A 33 -5.79 7.67 -1.70
N HIS A 34 -6.95 7.57 -2.35
CA HIS A 34 -7.52 6.31 -2.82
C HIS A 34 -7.68 6.33 -4.35
N LEU A 35 -6.98 5.41 -5.03
CA LEU A 35 -6.78 5.36 -6.48
C LEU A 35 -7.16 4.00 -7.07
N PHE A 36 -8.18 3.32 -6.52
CA PHE A 36 -8.59 1.97 -6.95
C PHE A 36 -8.95 1.85 -8.44
N ASN A 37 -9.39 2.93 -9.08
CA ASN A 37 -9.90 2.87 -10.46
C ASN A 37 -8.81 2.91 -11.53
N GLY A 38 -7.55 3.18 -11.17
CA GLY A 38 -6.47 3.28 -12.14
C GLY A 38 -5.19 2.61 -11.68
N PHE A 39 -4.26 2.48 -12.62
CA PHE A 39 -3.08 1.67 -12.47
C PHE A 39 -1.87 2.56 -12.20
N ILE A 40 -1.29 2.43 -11.01
CA ILE A 40 -0.07 3.14 -10.61
C ILE A 40 1.13 2.42 -11.18
N LYS A 41 2.00 3.16 -11.87
CA LYS A 41 3.30 2.66 -12.33
C LYS A 41 4.33 2.88 -11.23
N LYS A 42 5.43 2.11 -11.32
CA LYS A 42 6.59 2.25 -10.43
C LYS A 42 7.08 3.70 -10.31
N LYS A 43 7.21 4.43 -11.42
CA LYS A 43 7.64 5.85 -11.42
C LYS A 43 6.66 6.73 -10.62
N THR A 44 5.38 6.58 -10.88
CA THR A 44 4.29 7.31 -10.21
C THR A 44 4.30 7.04 -8.70
N PHE A 45 4.49 5.78 -8.28
CA PHE A 45 4.63 5.41 -6.87
C PHE A 45 5.82 6.11 -6.21
N VAL A 46 6.98 6.13 -6.87
CA VAL A 46 8.18 6.82 -6.36
C VAL A 46 7.93 8.33 -6.22
N THR A 47 7.24 8.96 -7.20
CA THR A 47 6.85 10.37 -7.11
C THR A 47 5.93 10.62 -5.91
N MET A 48 4.92 9.76 -5.69
CA MET A 48 4.02 9.88 -4.54
C MET A 48 4.78 9.80 -3.21
N CYS A 49 5.65 8.80 -3.04
CA CYS A 49 6.43 8.63 -1.81
C CYS A 49 7.27 9.85 -1.46
N ARG A 50 7.84 10.52 -2.46
CA ARG A 50 8.69 11.70 -2.26
C ARG A 50 7.92 13.00 -2.12
N GLY A 51 6.76 13.11 -2.76
CA GLY A 51 6.02 14.36 -2.89
C GLY A 51 4.85 14.52 -1.93
N LEU A 52 4.43 13.45 -1.24
CA LEU A 52 3.28 13.45 -0.33
C LEU A 52 3.68 12.89 1.06
N PRO A 53 4.59 13.55 1.80
CA PRO A 53 5.15 13.01 3.05
C PRO A 53 4.12 12.85 4.18
N HIS A 54 3.04 13.64 4.18
CA HIS A 54 2.01 13.63 5.23
C HIS A 54 0.87 12.62 5.00
N LEU A 55 1.00 11.78 3.98
CA LEU A 55 0.00 10.78 3.68
C LEU A 55 -0.09 9.74 4.82
N ARG A 56 -1.31 9.51 5.31
CA ARG A 56 -1.63 8.54 6.36
C ARG A 56 -2.30 7.29 5.79
N GLU A 57 -3.07 7.45 4.73
CA GLU A 57 -3.82 6.38 4.09
C GLU A 57 -3.57 6.38 2.58
N LEU A 58 -2.99 5.30 2.07
CA LEU A 58 -2.73 5.11 0.65
C LEU A 58 -3.46 3.88 0.14
N THR A 59 -4.20 4.04 -0.95
CA THR A 59 -4.77 2.90 -1.64
C THR A 59 -4.62 3.01 -3.14
N PHE A 60 -4.16 1.96 -3.81
CA PHE A 60 -4.01 1.95 -5.27
C PHE A 60 -3.95 0.54 -5.86
N ALA A 61 -4.06 0.46 -7.18
CA ALA A 61 -3.77 -0.75 -7.93
C ALA A 61 -2.45 -0.63 -8.73
N GLY A 62 -1.72 -1.72 -8.91
CA GLY A 62 -0.44 -1.70 -9.64
C GLY A 62 0.10 -3.08 -10.01
N ASN A 63 1.34 -3.13 -10.49
CA ASN A 63 2.07 -4.38 -10.79
C ASN A 63 2.85 -4.84 -9.54
N TRP A 64 3.13 -6.14 -9.44
CA TRP A 64 4.04 -6.72 -8.45
C TRP A 64 5.42 -6.04 -8.40
N SER A 65 5.91 -5.51 -9.53
CA SER A 65 7.20 -4.79 -9.57
C SER A 65 7.27 -3.53 -8.70
N ILE A 66 6.13 -3.02 -8.21
CA ILE A 66 6.10 -1.95 -7.19
C ILE A 66 6.70 -2.44 -5.86
N MET A 67 6.49 -3.71 -5.50
CA MET A 67 7.03 -4.27 -4.25
C MET A 67 8.56 -4.18 -4.20
N TRP A 68 9.24 -4.27 -5.34
CA TRP A 68 10.70 -4.13 -5.43
C TRP A 68 11.22 -2.74 -5.07
N VAL A 69 10.37 -1.72 -5.16
CA VAL A 69 10.72 -0.35 -4.75
C VAL A 69 10.01 0.09 -3.49
N PHE A 70 9.04 -0.68 -3.01
CA PHE A 70 8.25 -0.35 -1.83
C PHE A 70 9.16 -0.04 -0.64
N ASN A 71 10.00 -0.98 -0.22
CA ASN A 71 10.91 -0.82 0.94
C ASN A 71 11.84 0.38 0.81
N ARG A 72 12.28 0.68 -0.41
CA ARG A 72 13.24 1.75 -0.65
C ARG A 72 12.63 3.14 -0.48
N TYR A 73 11.34 3.29 -0.80
CA TYR A 73 10.70 4.61 -0.86
C TYR A 73 9.63 4.82 0.19
N ILE A 74 9.05 3.76 0.75
CA ILE A 74 8.00 3.88 1.77
C ILE A 74 8.47 4.61 3.04
N SER A 75 9.78 4.60 3.30
CA SER A 75 10.42 5.35 4.39
C SER A 75 10.27 6.88 4.27
N HIS A 76 9.99 7.41 3.07
CA HIS A 76 9.74 8.84 2.87
C HIS A 76 8.32 9.24 3.32
N MET A 77 7.44 8.28 3.56
CA MET A 77 6.07 8.51 4.01
C MET A 77 5.98 8.23 5.52
N GLU A 78 6.60 9.08 6.33
CA GLU A 78 6.76 8.89 7.77
C GLU A 78 5.44 8.78 8.54
N TRP A 79 4.38 9.38 8.01
CA TRP A 79 3.05 9.45 8.64
C TRP A 79 2.10 8.35 8.17
N LEU A 80 2.55 7.47 7.27
CA LEU A 80 1.71 6.47 6.63
C LEU A 80 1.34 5.38 7.64
N ARG A 81 0.04 5.22 7.87
CA ARG A 81 -0.52 4.25 8.81
C ARG A 81 -1.13 3.05 8.11
N GLN A 82 -1.68 3.27 6.91
CA GLN A 82 -2.38 2.25 6.15
C GLN A 82 -2.01 2.29 4.68
N VAL A 83 -1.71 1.13 4.13
CA VAL A 83 -1.48 0.91 2.71
C VAL A 83 -2.33 -0.26 2.22
N GLU A 84 -3.10 -0.03 1.16
CA GLU A 84 -3.77 -1.10 0.43
C GLU A 84 -3.32 -1.11 -1.03
N ILE A 85 -2.83 -2.26 -1.49
CA ILE A 85 -2.32 -2.46 -2.84
C ILE A 85 -3.08 -3.60 -3.51
N GLU A 86 -3.78 -3.27 -4.58
CA GLU A 86 -4.36 -4.26 -5.47
C GLU A 86 -3.38 -4.60 -6.60
N ILE A 87 -2.74 -5.76 -6.53
CA ILE A 87 -1.83 -6.22 -7.56
C ILE A 87 -2.61 -6.83 -8.71
N ARG A 88 -2.59 -6.16 -9.87
CA ARG A 88 -3.27 -6.58 -11.09
C ARG A 88 -2.29 -7.18 -12.09
N ASN A 89 -2.84 -7.81 -13.14
CA ASN A 89 -2.09 -8.41 -14.25
C ASN A 89 -1.11 -9.51 -13.84
N LEU A 90 -1.32 -10.14 -12.67
CA LEU A 90 -0.59 -11.35 -12.29
C LEU A 90 -0.94 -12.49 -13.24
N SER A 91 0.09 -13.13 -13.79
CA SER A 91 -0.05 -14.42 -14.46
C SER A 91 -0.63 -15.47 -13.51
N ARG A 92 -1.17 -16.57 -14.07
CA ARG A 92 -1.75 -17.65 -13.25
C ARG A 92 -0.74 -18.21 -12.24
N ARG A 93 0.53 -18.35 -12.65
CA ARG A 93 1.63 -18.79 -11.78
C ARG A 93 1.92 -17.77 -10.69
N GLU A 94 1.95 -16.49 -11.02
CA GLU A 94 2.21 -15.44 -10.02
C GLU A 94 1.08 -15.30 -9.00
N ARG A 95 -0.19 -15.48 -9.39
CA ARG A 95 -1.30 -15.44 -8.41
C ARG A 95 -1.18 -16.50 -7.31
N LEU A 96 -0.55 -17.64 -7.62
CA LEU A 96 -0.33 -18.73 -6.67
C LEU A 96 0.92 -18.52 -5.80
N LEU A 97 1.88 -17.71 -6.27
CA LEU A 97 3.21 -17.58 -5.65
C LEU A 97 3.51 -16.19 -5.10
N ARG A 98 2.73 -15.16 -5.47
CA ARG A 98 2.99 -13.75 -5.14
C ARG A 98 2.02 -13.24 -4.07
N THR A 99 1.97 -13.98 -2.97
CA THR A 99 1.54 -13.45 -1.69
C THR A 99 2.82 -13.25 -0.88
N PRO A 100 3.10 -12.05 -0.33
CA PRO A 100 4.24 -11.88 0.55
C PRO A 100 4.19 -12.88 1.71
N SER A 101 5.30 -13.52 2.00
CA SER A 101 5.46 -14.25 3.26
C SER A 101 5.33 -13.29 4.45
N GLU A 102 5.07 -13.81 5.64
CA GLU A 102 5.05 -13.02 6.87
C GLU A 102 6.38 -12.25 7.07
N THR A 103 7.52 -12.92 6.81
CA THR A 103 8.85 -12.30 6.89
C THR A 103 9.01 -11.13 5.92
N GLU A 104 8.59 -11.29 4.66
CA GLU A 104 8.63 -10.19 3.67
C GLU A 104 7.72 -9.04 4.09
N ALA A 105 6.52 -9.32 4.61
CA ALA A 105 5.61 -8.29 5.10
C ALA A 105 6.19 -7.54 6.30
N ILE A 106 6.85 -8.23 7.24
CA ILE A 106 7.57 -7.61 8.36
C ILE A 106 8.65 -6.66 7.83
N GLU A 107 9.44 -7.06 6.85
CA GLU A 107 10.45 -6.19 6.23
C GLU A 107 9.82 -4.96 5.57
N PHE A 108 8.68 -5.13 4.89
CA PHE A 108 7.95 -4.04 4.27
C PHE A 108 7.46 -3.02 5.29
N MET A 109 6.91 -3.52 6.40
CA MET A 109 6.38 -2.68 7.47
C MET A 109 7.47 -2.06 8.35
N LYS A 110 8.65 -2.68 8.48
CA LYS A 110 9.82 -2.06 9.13
C LYS A 110 10.33 -0.84 8.37
N GLY A 111 10.17 -0.79 7.05
CA GLY A 111 10.56 0.34 6.22
C GLY A 111 9.77 1.63 6.49
N CYS A 112 8.62 1.57 7.15
CA CYS A 112 7.78 2.71 7.49
C CYS A 112 7.32 2.62 8.95
N PRO A 113 7.93 3.38 9.89
CA PRO A 113 7.72 3.20 11.32
C PRO A 113 6.25 3.25 11.77
N CYS A 114 5.46 4.14 11.18
CA CYS A 114 4.06 4.35 11.51
C CYS A 114 3.09 3.39 10.80
N LEU A 115 3.57 2.54 9.87
CA LEU A 115 2.71 1.64 9.10
C LEU A 115 2.14 0.57 10.03
N ALA A 116 0.84 0.66 10.30
CA ALA A 116 0.10 -0.25 11.14
C ALA A 116 -0.59 -1.34 10.32
N LEU A 117 -1.03 -1.02 9.10
CA LEU A 117 -1.76 -1.94 8.24
C LEU A 117 -1.22 -1.93 6.82
N LEU A 118 -0.82 -3.10 6.33
CA LEU A 118 -0.50 -3.36 4.94
C LEU A 118 -1.47 -4.40 4.39
N LYS A 119 -2.22 -4.07 3.35
CA LYS A 119 -3.10 -5.01 2.66
C LYS A 119 -2.62 -5.18 1.23
N ILE A 120 -2.36 -6.42 0.82
CA ILE A 120 -1.97 -6.75 -0.53
C ILE A 120 -3.00 -7.75 -1.07
N ASN A 121 -3.74 -7.33 -2.09
CA ASN A 121 -4.91 -8.04 -2.60
C ASN A 121 -5.92 -8.34 -1.47
N LYS A 122 -6.05 -9.61 -1.09
CA LYS A 122 -6.99 -10.08 -0.06
C LYS A 122 -6.32 -10.40 1.28
N VAL A 123 -5.00 -10.30 1.35
CA VAL A 123 -4.23 -10.63 2.55
C VAL A 123 -3.94 -9.36 3.31
N VAL A 124 -4.27 -9.35 4.59
CA VAL A 124 -4.03 -8.23 5.49
C VAL A 124 -2.90 -8.59 6.44
N TYR A 125 -1.95 -7.68 6.57
CA TYR A 125 -0.82 -7.73 7.47
C TYR A 125 -0.98 -6.57 8.45
N GLU A 126 -1.26 -6.89 9.71
CA GLU A 126 -1.42 -5.91 10.78
C GLU A 126 -0.22 -5.96 11.71
N LYS A 127 0.39 -4.81 11.99
CA LYS A 127 1.51 -4.67 12.91
C LYS A 127 0.97 -4.67 14.32
N ASP A 128 1.16 -5.79 15.00
CA ASP A 128 0.91 -5.90 16.42
C ASP A 128 2.16 -5.48 17.20
N VAL A 129 1.98 -4.53 18.11
CA VAL A 129 3.05 -4.03 18.99
C VAL A 129 2.80 -4.61 20.37
N SER A 130 3.58 -5.63 20.69
CA SER A 130 3.68 -6.17 22.05
C SER A 130 4.90 -5.57 22.74
N PHE A 131 4.92 -5.62 24.06
CA PHE A 131 6.09 -5.26 24.84
C PHE A 131 6.68 -6.53 25.46
N SER A 132 7.99 -6.71 25.35
CA SER A 132 8.70 -7.76 26.05
C SER A 132 8.63 -7.55 27.57
N GLU A 133 9.03 -8.56 28.34
CA GLU A 133 9.19 -8.44 29.80
C GLU A 133 10.20 -7.35 30.21
N THR A 134 11.12 -6.98 29.31
CA THR A 134 12.08 -5.88 29.48
C THR A 134 11.54 -4.52 29.05
N GLY A 135 10.30 -4.44 28.56
CA GLY A 135 9.68 -3.20 28.08
C GLY A 135 10.07 -2.80 26.66
N GLU A 136 10.77 -3.66 25.92
CA GLU A 136 11.14 -3.40 24.53
C GLU A 136 9.97 -3.73 23.59
N PRO A 137 9.67 -2.88 22.59
CA PRO A 137 8.59 -3.16 21.65
C PRO A 137 8.97 -4.31 20.72
N THR A 138 8.19 -5.39 20.77
CA THR A 138 8.23 -6.50 19.84
C THR A 138 7.15 -6.37 18.78
N TYR A 139 7.58 -6.40 17.52
CA TYR A 139 6.69 -6.28 16.37
C TYR A 139 6.35 -7.66 15.82
N ARG A 140 5.06 -7.97 15.73
CA ARG A 140 4.54 -9.15 15.04
C ARG A 140 3.63 -8.71 13.90
N VAL A 141 3.47 -9.57 12.91
CA VAL A 141 2.52 -9.34 11.82
C VAL A 141 1.44 -10.40 11.90
N VAL A 142 0.20 -9.97 12.13
CA VAL A 142 -0.96 -10.87 12.05
C VAL A 142 -1.40 -10.95 10.60
N VAL A 143 -1.42 -12.16 10.05
CA VAL A 143 -1.85 -12.42 8.67
C VAL A 143 -3.31 -12.86 8.67
N HIS A 144 -4.18 -12.05 8.06
CA HIS A 144 -5.55 -12.43 7.78
C HIS A 144 -5.70 -12.82 6.32
N GLU A 145 -5.81 -14.12 6.06
CA GLU A 145 -6.18 -14.63 4.74
C GLU A 145 -7.71 -14.58 4.57
N PRO A 146 -8.22 -14.42 3.34
CA PRO A 146 -9.65 -14.50 3.09
C PRO A 146 -10.14 -15.89 3.49
N SER A 147 -11.01 -15.95 4.51
CA SER A 147 -11.65 -17.20 4.93
C SER A 147 -12.12 -17.97 3.71
N SER A 148 -11.65 -19.21 3.54
CA SER A 148 -12.18 -20.18 2.59
C SER A 148 -13.65 -20.38 2.92
N ARG A 149 -14.54 -19.51 2.42
CA ARG A 149 -15.97 -19.78 2.48
C ARG A 149 -16.18 -21.05 1.68
N SER A 150 -16.41 -22.13 2.41
CA SER A 150 -16.91 -23.42 1.98
C SER A 150 -17.85 -23.21 0.80
N ARG A 151 -17.44 -23.70 -0.37
CA ARG A 151 -18.38 -23.96 -1.45
C ARG A 151 -19.33 -25.04 -0.92
N ARG A 152 -20.55 -24.65 -0.60
CA ARG A 152 -21.72 -25.53 -0.64
C ARG A 152 -22.49 -25.19 -1.90
#